data_AF-A0A0Q5Q9L3-F1
#
_entry.id   AF-A0A0Q5Q9L3-F1
#
_cell.length_a   1.000
_cell.length_b   1.000
_cell.length_c   1.000
_cell.angle_alpha   90.00
_cell.angle_beta   90.00
_cell.angle_gamma   90.00
#
_symmetry.space_group_name_H-M   'P 1'
#
loop_
_entity.id
_entity.type
_entity.pdbx_description
1 polymer ?
#
loop_
_entity_poly.entity_id
_entity_poly.type
_entity_poly.pdbx_seq_one_letter_code
_entity_poly.pdbx_strand_id
1 'polypeptide(L)'
;MSVAHDFDDSDSSAQPHRPQRTLRVVSDDRPALSRREIEVLLGWLAADSKAEAAERLYITASTVNTHLTRIRAKYTAAGRPARSKANLFARAIQDGYTTLDQW
;
A
#
# COMPACT_ATOMS: atom_id res chain seq x y z
N MET A 1 -61.85 -47.77 -2.56
CA MET A 1 -60.91 -46.68 -2.16
C MET A 1 -59.87 -47.36 -1.27
N SER A 2 -58.65 -47.75 -1.68
CA SER A 2 -57.59 -47.05 -2.47
C SER A 2 -57.37 -45.63 -1.92
N VAL A 3 -56.21 -45.18 -1.46
CA VAL A 3 -54.81 -45.55 -1.78
C VAL A 3 -53.90 -45.14 -0.59
N ALA A 4 -52.72 -45.76 -0.53
CA ALA A 4 -51.57 -45.39 0.31
C ALA A 4 -51.06 -43.96 0.07
N HIS A 5 -50.37 -43.40 1.07
CA HIS A 5 -49.08 -42.72 0.86
C HIS A 5 -48.29 -42.67 2.17
N ASP A 6 -47.24 -43.50 2.21
CA ASP A 6 -45.93 -43.18 2.78
C ASP A 6 -45.59 -41.71 2.51
N PHE A 7 -45.30 -40.96 3.56
CA PHE A 7 -44.54 -39.72 3.43
C PHE A 7 -43.27 -39.88 4.26
N ASP A 8 -42.24 -40.24 3.51
CA ASP A 8 -40.82 -40.18 3.81
C ASP A 8 -40.46 -38.76 4.26
N ASP A 9 -40.13 -38.58 5.55
CA ASP A 9 -39.51 -37.33 6.02
C ASP A 9 -38.00 -37.59 6.19
N SER A 10 -37.35 -37.71 5.03
CA SER A 10 -35.91 -37.50 4.88
C SER A 10 -35.59 -36.02 5.15
N ASP A 11 -35.37 -35.61 6.41
CA ASP A 11 -34.71 -34.31 6.67
C ASP A 11 -33.19 -34.48 6.71
N SER A 12 -32.65 -34.44 5.51
CA SER A 12 -31.24 -34.30 5.21
C SER A 12 -30.80 -32.85 5.44
N SER A 13 -29.83 -32.71 6.35
CA SER A 13 -28.69 -31.78 6.21
C SER A 13 -28.96 -30.27 6.31
N ALA A 14 -28.59 -29.70 7.45
CA ALA A 14 -28.09 -28.31 7.49
C ALA A 14 -26.95 -28.19 8.51
N GLN A 15 -25.73 -28.55 8.10
CA GLN A 15 -24.54 -28.10 8.82
C GLN A 15 -24.43 -26.58 8.68
N PRO A 16 -24.25 -25.82 9.78
CA PRO A 16 -23.97 -24.40 9.69
C PRO A 16 -22.59 -24.21 9.06
N HIS A 17 -22.58 -23.64 7.86
CA HIS A 17 -21.39 -23.18 7.17
C HIS A 17 -20.73 -22.08 8.01
N ARG A 18 -19.72 -22.46 8.80
CA ARG A 18 -18.79 -21.50 9.42
C ARG A 18 -18.17 -20.68 8.29
N PRO A 19 -18.37 -19.35 8.24
CA PRO A 19 -17.57 -18.52 7.34
C PRO A 19 -16.13 -18.62 7.83
N GLN A 20 -15.29 -19.33 7.08
CA GLN A 20 -13.86 -19.38 7.33
C GLN A 20 -13.34 -17.96 7.15
N ARG A 21 -13.08 -17.27 8.26
CA ARG A 21 -12.37 -15.99 8.28
C ARG A 21 -10.95 -16.28 7.81
N THR A 22 -10.74 -16.22 6.50
CA THR A 22 -9.41 -16.29 5.92
C THR A 22 -8.63 -15.11 6.48
N LEU A 23 -7.74 -15.39 7.43
CA LEU A 23 -6.74 -14.42 7.84
C LEU A 23 -5.91 -14.10 6.60
N ARG A 24 -6.15 -12.92 6.00
CA ARG A 24 -5.26 -12.36 5.00
C ARG A 24 -3.89 -12.26 5.67
N VAL A 25 -2.95 -13.09 5.23
CA VAL A 25 -1.54 -12.87 5.52
C VAL A 25 -1.24 -11.46 5.02
N VAL A 26 -1.00 -10.54 5.95
CA VAL A 26 -0.53 -9.20 5.60
C VAL A 26 0.90 -9.36 5.11
N SER A 27 1.05 -9.65 3.82
CA SER A 27 2.33 -9.47 3.14
C SER A 27 2.80 -8.05 3.45
N ASP A 28 4.08 -7.88 3.77
CA ASP A 28 4.68 -6.56 3.93
C ASP A 28 4.63 -5.87 2.56
N ASP A 29 3.51 -5.18 2.30
CA ASP A 29 3.24 -4.42 1.07
C ASP A 29 4.13 -3.15 1.00
N ARG A 30 5.25 -3.12 1.74
CA ARG A 30 6.24 -2.05 1.68
C ARG A 30 7.08 -2.18 0.41
N PRO A 31 7.12 -1.14 -0.44
CA PRO A 31 8.01 -1.18 -1.60
C PRO A 31 9.47 -1.15 -1.19
N ALA A 32 10.30 -1.94 -1.87
CA ALA A 32 11.76 -1.85 -1.73
C ALA A 32 12.29 -0.59 -2.44
N LEU A 33 12.36 0.53 -1.70
CA LEU A 33 13.05 1.73 -2.13
C LEU A 33 14.56 1.56 -1.89
N SER A 34 15.36 1.91 -2.90
CA SER A 34 16.81 2.00 -2.77
C SER A 34 17.19 3.15 -1.84
N ARG A 35 18.41 3.10 -1.29
CA ARG A 35 18.95 4.18 -0.46
C ARG A 35 18.81 5.55 -1.12
N ARG A 36 19.18 5.67 -2.41
CA ARG A 36 19.09 6.94 -3.14
C ARG A 36 17.65 7.41 -3.34
N GLU A 37 16.70 6.50 -3.53
CA GLU A 37 15.29 6.86 -3.62
C GLU A 37 14.76 7.39 -2.28
N ILE A 38 15.19 6.80 -1.16
CA ILE A 38 14.82 7.28 0.18
C ILE A 38 15.40 8.69 0.42
N GLU A 39 16.68 8.91 0.11
CA GLU A 39 17.31 10.23 0.21
C GLU A 39 16.58 11.29 -0.62
N VAL A 40 16.23 10.96 -1.87
CA VAL A 40 15.50 11.90 -2.74
C VAL A 40 14.08 12.12 -2.26
N LEU A 41 13.40 11.09 -1.74
CA LEU A 41 12.07 11.19 -1.16
C LEU A 41 12.07 12.18 0.02
N LEU A 42 12.96 11.97 1.00
CA LEU A 42 13.05 12.81 2.20
C LEU A 42 13.51 14.23 1.85
N GLY A 43 14.52 14.37 0.97
CA GLY A 43 14.98 15.68 0.51
C GLY A 43 13.89 16.49 -0.20
N TRP A 44 13.07 15.83 -1.04
CA TRP A 44 11.93 16.50 -1.68
C TRP A 44 10.79 16.79 -0.71
N LEU A 45 10.55 15.94 0.28
CA LEU A 45 9.56 16.21 1.32
C LEU A 45 9.93 17.50 2.10
N ALA A 46 11.22 17.73 2.37
CA ALA A 46 11.75 18.87 3.14
C ALA A 46 11.91 20.18 2.37
N ALA A 47 11.60 20.20 1.07
CA ALA A 47 11.77 21.36 0.20
C ALA A 47 10.42 21.81 -0.38
N ASP A 48 10.23 23.10 -0.60
CA ASP A 48 9.00 23.67 -1.17
C ASP A 48 8.89 23.42 -2.67
N SER A 49 10.02 23.18 -3.33
CA SER A 49 10.08 22.91 -4.78
C SER A 49 11.05 21.79 -5.16
N LYS A 50 10.91 21.28 -6.39
CA LYS A 50 11.87 20.31 -6.96
C LYS A 50 13.24 20.93 -7.22
N ALA A 51 13.31 22.24 -7.47
CA ALA A 51 14.57 22.96 -7.69
C ALA A 51 15.37 23.03 -6.39
N GLU A 52 14.72 23.45 -5.30
CA GLU A 52 15.33 23.48 -3.99
C GLU A 52 15.77 22.09 -3.50
N ALA A 53 14.94 21.06 -3.71
CA ALA A 53 15.33 19.68 -3.41
C ALA A 53 16.57 19.25 -4.20
N ALA A 54 16.66 19.67 -5.47
CA ALA A 54 17.77 19.33 -6.35
C ALA A 54 19.08 20.00 -5.90
N GLU A 55 19.03 21.28 -5.51
CA GLU A 55 20.16 22.02 -4.94
C GLU A 55 20.69 21.34 -3.68
N ARG A 56 19.80 21.02 -2.73
CA ARG A 56 20.17 20.33 -1.47
C ARG A 56 20.79 18.95 -1.70
N LEU A 57 20.37 18.25 -2.76
CA LEU A 57 20.81 16.89 -3.08
C LEU A 57 21.92 16.84 -4.13
N TYR A 58 22.43 18.00 -4.58
CA TYR A 58 23.45 18.16 -5.62
C TYR A 58 23.13 17.38 -6.91
N ILE A 59 21.87 17.46 -7.37
CA ILE A 59 21.37 16.87 -8.62
C ILE A 59 20.53 17.89 -9.40
N THR A 60 19.94 17.47 -10.53
CA THR A 60 19.01 18.33 -11.29
C THR A 60 17.56 18.11 -10.87
N ALA A 61 16.70 19.12 -11.06
CA ALA A 61 15.26 18.99 -10.84
C ALA A 61 14.61 17.90 -11.72
N SER A 62 15.16 17.65 -12.92
CA SER A 62 14.75 16.54 -13.78
C SER A 62 15.08 15.19 -13.14
N THR A 63 16.27 15.04 -12.56
CA THR A 63 16.68 13.85 -11.82
C THR A 63 15.78 13.59 -10.61
N VAL A 64 15.44 14.65 -9.83
CA VAL A 64 14.45 14.55 -8.75
C VAL A 64 13.12 14.02 -9.28
N ASN A 65 12.62 14.58 -10.38
CA ASN A 65 11.37 14.14 -11.00
C ASN A 65 11.42 12.66 -11.42
N THR A 66 12.52 12.21 -12.03
CA THR A 66 12.71 10.80 -12.41
C THR A 66 12.65 9.88 -11.19
N HIS A 67 13.32 10.24 -10.09
CA HIS A 67 13.25 9.47 -8.84
C HIS A 67 11.82 9.42 -8.28
N LEU A 68 11.12 10.56 -8.22
CA LEU A 68 9.74 10.61 -7.71
C LEU A 68 8.78 9.74 -8.55
N THR A 69 8.95 9.72 -9.87
CA THR A 69 8.17 8.84 -10.76
C THR A 69 8.43 7.37 -10.44
N ARG A 70 9.70 6.96 -10.25
CA ARG A 70 10.06 5.58 -9.90
C ARG A 70 9.52 5.19 -8.51
N ILE A 71 9.64 6.05 -7.52
CA ILE A 71 9.12 5.84 -6.16
C ILE A 71 7.61 5.63 -6.21
N ARG A 72 6.87 6.49 -6.92
CA ARG A 72 5.41 6.36 -7.08
C ARG A 72 5.01 5.08 -7.80
N ALA A 73 5.78 4.66 -8.80
CA ALA A 73 5.56 3.40 -9.50
C ALA A 73 5.73 2.21 -8.54
N LYS A 74 6.78 2.21 -7.70
CA LYS A 74 7.00 1.16 -6.68
C LYS A 74 5.85 1.10 -5.66
N TYR A 75 5.41 2.25 -5.16
CA TYR A 75 4.23 2.31 -4.27
C TYR A 75 2.96 1.80 -4.94
N THR A 76 2.77 2.11 -6.22
CA THR A 76 1.61 1.63 -6.98
C THR A 76 1.67 0.12 -7.20
N ALA A 77 2.84 -0.43 -7.54
CA ALA A 77 3.06 -1.86 -7.69
C ALA A 77 2.83 -2.63 -6.38
N ALA A 78 3.11 -2.01 -5.24
CA ALA A 78 2.84 -2.55 -3.91
C ALA A 78 1.38 -2.33 -3.44
N GLY A 79 0.45 -1.90 -4.33
CA GLY A 79 -0.95 -1.69 -3.99
C GLY A 79 -1.22 -0.48 -3.08
N ARG A 80 -0.23 0.40 -2.89
CA ARG A 80 -0.23 1.51 -1.93
C ARG A 80 0.04 2.87 -2.61
N PRO A 81 -0.76 3.30 -3.61
CA PRO A 81 -0.45 4.45 -4.46
C PRO A 81 -0.27 5.76 -3.66
N ALA A 82 0.73 6.56 -4.04
CA ALA A 82 1.07 7.83 -3.39
C ALA A 82 1.17 8.98 -4.43
N ARG A 83 0.02 9.51 -4.84
CA ARG A 83 -0.08 10.46 -5.97
C ARG A 83 0.34 11.90 -5.63
N SER A 84 0.21 12.31 -4.37
CA SER A 84 0.55 13.67 -3.89
C SER A 84 1.80 13.67 -3.00
N LYS A 85 2.33 14.87 -2.70
CA LYS A 85 3.41 15.05 -1.70
C LYS A 85 2.99 14.56 -0.32
N ALA A 86 1.79 14.92 0.11
CA ALA A 86 1.20 14.47 1.38
C ALA A 86 1.05 12.94 1.44
N ASN A 87 0.63 12.28 0.36
CA ASN A 87 0.51 10.82 0.37
C ASN A 87 1.88 10.16 0.46
N LEU A 88 2.90 10.71 -0.20
CA LEU A 88 4.28 10.22 -0.08
C LEU A 88 4.82 10.42 1.34
N PHE A 89 4.49 11.53 2.00
CA PHE A 89 4.83 11.76 3.41
C PHE A 89 4.20 10.72 4.34
N ALA A 90 2.89 10.49 4.18
CA ALA A 90 2.17 9.48 4.96
C ALA A 90 2.77 8.08 4.76
N ARG A 91 3.17 7.72 3.53
CA ARG A 91 3.87 6.46 3.26
C ARG A 91 5.26 6.41 3.90
N ALA A 92 6.01 7.52 3.86
CA ALA A 92 7.32 7.60 4.48
C ALA A 92 7.26 7.34 5.99
N ILE A 93 6.24 7.86 6.67
CA ILE A 93 5.99 7.58 8.09
C ILE A 93 5.59 6.13 8.32
N GLN A 94 4.61 5.62 7.56
CA GLN A 94 4.13 4.23 7.70
C GLN A 94 5.24 3.20 7.48
N ASP A 95 6.16 3.50 6.57
CA ASP A 95 7.28 2.63 6.23
C ASP A 95 8.51 2.87 7.12
N GLY A 96 8.45 3.84 8.04
CA GLY A 96 9.56 4.14 8.97
C GLY A 96 10.78 4.78 8.30
N TYR A 97 10.61 5.45 7.16
CA TYR A 97 11.66 6.27 6.55
C TYR A 97 11.85 7.60 7.27
N THR A 98 10.82 8.06 8.01
CA THR A 98 10.88 9.25 8.86
C THR A 98 9.77 9.19 9.92
N THR A 99 9.75 10.13 10.84
CA THR A 99 8.76 10.27 11.92
C THR A 99 8.33 11.73 12.04
N LEU A 100 7.16 12.01 12.61
CA LEU A 100 6.62 13.39 12.68
C LEU A 100 7.52 14.37 13.45
N ASP A 101 8.26 13.88 14.45
CA ASP A 101 9.20 14.69 15.25
C ASP A 101 10.43 15.20 14.47
N GLN A 102 10.68 14.68 13.27
CA GLN A 102 11.79 15.11 12.41
C GLN A 102 11.41 16.27 11.47
N TRP A 103 10.20 16.81 11.56
CA TRP A 103 9.62 17.79 10.61
C TRP A 103 9.08 19.05 11.28
#